data_AF-A0A1W2TLM8-F1
#
_entry.id   AF-A0A1W2TLM8-F1
#
_cell.length_a   1.000
_cell.length_b   1.000
_cell.length_c   1.000
_cell.angle_alpha   90.00
_cell.angle_beta   90.00
_cell.angle_gamma   90.00
#
_symmetry.space_group_name_H-M   'P 1'
#
loop_
_entity.id
_entity.type
_entity.pdbx_description
1 polymer ?
#
loop_
_entity_poly.entity_id
_entity_poly.type
_entity_poly.pdbx_seq_one_letter_code
_entity_poly.pdbx_strand_id
1 'polypeptide(L)'
;MPASFDLSQNYSFYAVPIAWFLTLAPGMYSKSLGGKNYDIASPRRFVENVQKDDKLDKPTKNRILRCEAAAANGQETLALFVASVIAANYAGVPVETINKLAAGYLGSRVAFNFTYIFLQENRSFAPLRSLFWTVGLASWITLFIKAGNRL
;
A
#
# COMPACT_ATOMS: atom_id res chain seq x y z
N MET A 1 -29.86 -9.37 -13.01
CA MET A 1 -28.54 -9.88 -13.44
C MET A 1 -27.51 -9.27 -12.50
N PRO A 2 -26.57 -10.03 -11.93
CA PRO A 2 -25.51 -9.41 -11.13
C PRO A 2 -24.72 -8.48 -12.06
N ALA A 3 -24.44 -7.25 -11.63
CA ALA A 3 -23.66 -6.31 -12.40
C ALA A 3 -22.27 -6.93 -12.64
N SER A 4 -22.05 -7.44 -13.86
CA SER A 4 -20.73 -7.90 -14.28
C SER A 4 -19.79 -6.71 -14.30
N PHE A 5 -18.62 -6.84 -13.65
CA PHE A 5 -17.59 -5.81 -13.63
C PHE A 5 -17.07 -5.57 -15.05
N ASP A 6 -17.59 -4.55 -15.74
CA ASP A 6 -17.21 -4.21 -17.12
C ASP A 6 -15.88 -3.46 -17.13
N LEU A 7 -14.79 -4.18 -17.42
CA LEU A 7 -13.42 -3.64 -17.48
C LEU A 7 -13.19 -2.66 -18.64
N SER A 8 -14.15 -2.46 -19.54
CA SER A 8 -14.05 -1.44 -20.61
C SER A 8 -14.27 -0.02 -20.08
N GLN A 9 -14.92 0.14 -18.94
CA GLN A 9 -15.06 1.42 -18.25
C GLN A 9 -13.79 1.79 -17.51
N ASN A 10 -13.46 3.07 -17.44
CA ASN A 10 -12.22 3.53 -16.82
C ASN A 10 -12.35 3.67 -15.31
N TYR A 11 -11.90 2.66 -14.56
CA TYR A 11 -11.91 2.68 -13.10
C TYR A 11 -10.57 3.14 -12.51
N SER A 12 -9.56 3.40 -13.34
CA SER A 12 -8.19 3.62 -12.88
C SER A 12 -8.05 4.84 -11.96
N PHE A 13 -8.86 5.88 -12.15
CA PHE A 13 -8.87 7.03 -11.25
C PHE A 13 -9.44 6.71 -9.86
N TYR A 14 -10.36 5.76 -9.72
CA TYR A 14 -10.82 5.29 -8.40
C TYR A 14 -9.73 4.49 -7.67
N ALA A 15 -8.78 3.89 -8.40
CA ALA A 15 -7.67 3.20 -7.78
C ALA A 15 -6.75 4.14 -7.00
N VAL A 16 -6.68 5.43 -7.36
CA VAL A 16 -5.84 6.42 -6.66
C VAL A 16 -6.27 6.68 -5.21
N PRO A 17 -7.53 7.07 -4.91
CA PRO A 17 -7.97 7.25 -3.51
C PRO A 17 -7.97 5.92 -2.74
N ILE A 18 -8.25 4.78 -3.38
CA ILE A 18 -8.15 3.47 -2.73
C ILE A 18 -6.69 3.17 -2.35
N ALA A 19 -5.73 3.39 -3.25
CA ALA A 19 -4.31 3.23 -2.98
C ALA A 19 -3.87 4.12 -1.82
N TRP A 20 -4.23 5.40 -1.84
CA TRP A 20 -3.96 6.33 -0.74
C TRP A 20 -4.48 5.79 0.59
N PHE A 21 -5.72 5.32 0.65
CA PHE A 21 -6.29 4.73 1.86
C PHE A 21 -5.54 3.46 2.31
N LEU A 22 -5.20 2.56 1.38
CA LEU A 22 -4.43 1.34 1.67
C LEU A 22 -3.02 1.64 2.22
N THR A 23 -2.40 2.75 1.81
CA THR A 23 -1.11 3.18 2.37
C THR A 23 -1.24 3.84 3.74
N LEU A 24 -2.38 4.43 4.07
CA LEU A 24 -2.65 5.03 5.39
C LEU A 24 -3.17 4.05 6.44
N ALA A 25 -3.94 3.05 6.01
CA ALA A 25 -4.62 2.12 6.91
C ALA A 25 -3.69 1.42 7.93
N PRO A 26 -2.48 0.94 7.57
CA PRO A 26 -1.54 0.40 8.56
C PRO A 26 -1.19 1.42 9.64
N GLY A 27 -0.94 2.67 9.24
CA GLY A 27 -0.65 3.75 10.15
C GLY A 27 -1.82 4.01 11.11
N MET A 28 -3.06 4.11 10.62
CA MET A 28 -4.22 4.29 11.50
C MET A 28 -4.38 3.14 12.50
N TYR A 29 -4.17 1.90 12.05
CA TYR A 29 -4.21 0.72 12.91
C TYR A 29 -3.09 0.70 13.96
N SER A 30 -1.89 1.19 13.62
CA SER A 30 -0.80 1.27 14.59
C SER A 30 -1.12 2.24 15.74
N LYS A 31 -1.77 3.38 15.44
CA LYS A 31 -2.15 4.39 16.45
C LYS A 31 -3.24 3.86 17.38
N SER A 32 -4.21 3.09 16.86
CA SER A 32 -5.22 2.46 17.72
C SER A 32 -4.62 1.42 18.67
N LEU A 33 -3.57 0.70 18.25
CA LEU A 33 -2.83 -0.21 19.12
C LEU A 33 -1.93 0.52 20.13
N GLY A 34 -1.31 1.64 19.73
CA GLY A 34 -0.38 2.39 20.56
C GLY A 34 -1.04 3.25 21.64
N GLY A 35 -2.31 3.60 21.48
CA GLY A 35 -3.11 4.32 22.47
C GLY A 35 -2.42 5.59 22.98
N LYS A 36 -2.12 5.64 24.29
CA LYS A 36 -1.49 6.78 24.95
C LYS A 36 -0.09 7.14 24.43
N ASN A 37 0.57 6.21 23.73
CA ASN A 37 1.87 6.49 23.10
C ASN A 37 1.74 7.43 21.89
N TYR A 38 0.54 7.59 21.32
CA TYR A 38 0.25 8.55 20.26
C TYR A 38 -0.14 9.92 20.82
N ASP A 39 0.86 10.79 20.95
CA ASP A 39 0.65 12.20 21.28
C ASP A 39 0.34 13.01 20.01
N ILE A 40 -0.85 13.61 19.96
CA ILE A 40 -1.30 14.44 18.83
C ILE A 40 -0.49 15.74 18.73
N ALA A 41 0.08 16.24 19.83
CA ALA A 41 0.96 17.40 19.82
C ALA A 41 2.36 17.06 19.25
N SER A 42 2.79 15.81 19.38
CA SER A 42 4.10 15.32 18.92
C SER A 42 4.00 14.01 18.11
N PRO A 43 3.23 13.96 17.01
CA PRO A 43 2.87 12.70 16.35
C PRO A 43 4.07 11.95 15.74
N ARG A 44 5.16 12.68 15.44
CA ARG A 44 6.41 12.09 14.91
C ARG A 44 7.21 11.32 15.96
N ARG A 45 6.94 11.52 17.26
CA ARG A 45 7.57 10.75 18.35
C ARG A 45 6.89 9.42 18.63
N PHE A 46 5.81 9.10 17.92
CA PHE A 46 5.01 7.90 18.18
C PHE A 46 5.83 6.60 18.22
N VAL A 47 6.68 6.37 17.22
CA VAL A 47 7.54 5.17 17.15
C VAL A 47 8.51 5.10 18.33
N GLU A 48 9.14 6.22 18.67
CA GLU A 48 10.06 6.33 19.80
C GLU A 48 9.36 6.05 21.14
N ASN A 49 8.17 6.61 21.33
CA ASN A 49 7.35 6.39 22.52
C ASN A 49 7.01 4.90 22.70
N VAL A 50 6.55 4.25 21.61
CA VAL A 50 6.23 2.81 21.62
C VAL A 50 7.44 1.94 21.94
N GLN A 51 8.63 2.30 21.44
CA GLN A 51 9.85 1.55 21.73
C GLN A 51 10.23 1.62 23.21
N LYS A 52 10.12 2.81 23.82
CA LYS A 52 10.46 3.08 25.23
C LYS A 52 9.42 2.60 26.24
N ASP A 53 8.21 2.24 25.82
CA ASP A 53 7.13 1.85 26.74
C ASP A 53 7.28 0.40 27.24
N ASP A 54 7.94 0.19 28.38
CA ASP A 54 8.13 -1.16 28.96
C ASP A 54 6.84 -1.87 29.38
N LYS A 55 5.70 -1.18 29.41
CA LYS A 55 4.39 -1.79 29.75
C LYS A 55 3.74 -2.47 28.55
N LEU A 56 4.14 -2.10 27.33
CA LEU A 56 3.58 -2.70 26.12
C LEU A 56 4.24 -4.06 25.84
N ASP A 57 3.45 -5.09 25.59
CA ASP A 57 3.98 -6.41 25.29
C ASP A 57 4.76 -6.42 23.96
N LYS A 58 5.78 -7.29 23.89
CA LYS A 58 6.70 -7.36 22.74
C LYS A 58 6.00 -7.70 21.42
N PRO A 59 5.04 -8.65 21.34
CA PRO A 59 4.23 -8.87 20.14
C PRO A 59 3.51 -7.61 19.63
N THR A 60 2.81 -6.89 20.51
CA THR A 60 2.11 -5.64 20.15
C THR A 60 3.08 -4.56 19.70
N LYS A 61 4.21 -4.36 20.40
CA LYS A 61 5.26 -3.42 19.97
C LYS A 61 5.73 -3.73 18.55
N ASN A 62 6.09 -4.98 18.28
CA ASN A 62 6.56 -5.39 16.97
C ASN A 62 5.49 -5.19 15.89
N ARG A 63 4.22 -5.44 16.20
CA ARG A 63 3.11 -5.22 15.26
C ARG A 63 2.96 -3.74 14.93
N ILE A 64 3.00 -2.84 15.91
CA ILE A 64 2.96 -1.39 15.70
C ILE A 64 4.10 -0.94 14.79
N LEU A 65 5.33 -1.41 15.05
CA LEU A 65 6.50 -1.06 14.24
C LEU A 65 6.37 -1.55 12.80
N ARG A 66 5.83 -2.76 12.57
CA ARG A 66 5.55 -3.28 11.23
C ARG A 66 4.47 -2.48 10.51
N CYS A 67 3.43 -2.03 11.22
CA CYS A 67 2.41 -1.16 10.65
C CYS A 67 2.98 0.19 10.19
N GLU A 68 3.81 0.85 11.00
CA GLU A 68 4.46 2.12 10.62
C GLU A 68 5.40 1.93 9.43
N ALA A 69 6.19 0.86 9.42
CA ALA A 69 7.04 0.53 8.28
C ALA A 69 6.24 0.25 7.00
N ALA A 70 5.10 -0.46 7.11
CA ALA A 70 4.22 -0.74 5.97
C ALA A 70 3.57 0.53 5.42
N ALA A 71 3.17 1.46 6.29
CA ALA A 71 2.63 2.76 5.90
C ALA A 71 3.69 3.61 5.18
N ALA A 72 4.89 3.75 5.76
CA ALA A 72 6.00 4.48 5.14
C ALA A 72 6.36 3.94 3.75
N ASN A 73 6.50 2.62 3.63
CA ASN A 73 6.76 1.96 2.34
C ASN A 73 5.64 2.20 1.31
N GLY A 74 4.39 2.25 1.75
CA GLY A 74 3.27 2.61 0.89
C GLY A 74 3.40 4.03 0.34
N GLN A 75 3.71 4.99 1.21
CA GLN A 75 3.86 6.40 0.85
C GLN A 75 5.02 6.64 -0.13
N GLU A 76 6.15 5.93 0.01
CA GLU A 76 7.31 6.04 -0.89
C GLU A 76 6.98 5.75 -2.36
N THR A 77 6.03 4.84 -2.61
CA THR A 77 5.68 4.39 -3.97
C THR A 77 4.35 4.95 -4.48
N LEU A 78 3.56 5.60 -3.63
CA LEU A 78 2.23 6.10 -3.97
C LEU A 78 2.29 7.12 -5.10
N ALA A 79 3.18 8.11 -5.02
CA ALA A 79 3.30 9.15 -6.04
C ALA A 79 3.65 8.57 -7.42
N LEU A 80 4.51 7.54 -7.46
CA LEU A 80 4.88 6.83 -8.70
C LEU A 80 3.69 6.10 -9.30
N PHE A 81 2.88 5.43 -8.47
CA PHE A 81 1.65 4.79 -8.92
C PHE A 81 0.65 5.80 -9.50
N VAL A 82 0.37 6.90 -8.77
CA VAL A 82 -0.55 7.95 -9.24
C VAL A 82 -0.09 8.55 -10.57
N ALA A 83 1.19 8.92 -10.66
CA ALA A 83 1.76 9.46 -11.88
C ALA A 83 1.67 8.47 -13.05
N SER A 84 1.91 7.18 -12.81
CA SER A 84 1.82 6.14 -13.84
C SER A 84 0.39 5.97 -14.38
N VAL A 85 -0.62 6.06 -13.51
CA VAL A 85 -2.04 5.99 -13.90
C VAL A 85 -2.42 7.21 -14.76
N ILE A 86 -2.03 8.41 -14.32
CA ILE A 86 -2.30 9.65 -15.09
C ILE A 86 -1.60 9.59 -16.45
N ALA A 87 -0.32 9.20 -16.50
CA ALA A 87 0.44 9.10 -17.74
C ALA A 87 -0.14 8.07 -18.71
N ALA A 88 -0.53 6.89 -18.22
CA ALA A 88 -1.12 5.84 -19.07
C ALA A 88 -2.49 6.27 -19.64
N ASN A 89 -3.31 6.97 -18.85
CA ASN A 89 -4.57 7.54 -19.33
C ASN A 89 -4.32 8.62 -20.39
N TYR A 90 -3.39 9.55 -20.12
CA TYR A 90 -3.04 10.63 -21.04
C TYR A 90 -2.53 10.09 -22.39
N ALA A 91 -1.65 9.09 -22.36
CA ALA A 91 -1.09 8.46 -23.56
C ALA A 91 -2.07 7.50 -24.29
N GLY A 92 -3.31 7.35 -23.81
CA GLY A 92 -4.31 6.49 -24.44
C GLY A 92 -3.95 5.00 -24.41
N VAL A 93 -3.32 4.51 -23.33
CA VAL A 93 -3.15 3.07 -23.10
C VAL A 93 -4.53 2.40 -22.99
N PRO A 94 -4.76 1.19 -23.55
CA PRO A 94 -6.07 0.54 -23.47
C PRO A 94 -6.60 0.44 -22.04
N VAL A 95 -7.84 0.89 -21.81
CA VAL A 95 -8.46 1.01 -20.48
C VAL A 95 -8.43 -0.30 -19.70
N GLU A 96 -8.72 -1.42 -20.36
CA GLU A 96 -8.65 -2.75 -19.75
C GLU A 96 -7.25 -3.05 -19.19
N THR A 97 -6.19 -2.64 -19.88
CA THR A 97 -4.81 -2.82 -19.41
C THR A 97 -4.52 -1.95 -18.20
N ILE A 98 -4.97 -0.68 -18.21
CA ILE A 98 -4.80 0.22 -17.07
C ILE A 98 -5.54 -0.34 -15.85
N ASN A 99 -6.79 -0.78 -16.02
CA ASN A 99 -7.60 -1.35 -14.94
C ASN A 99 -6.96 -2.60 -14.34
N LYS A 100 -6.44 -3.53 -15.17
CA LYS A 100 -5.76 -4.75 -14.69
C LYS A 100 -4.50 -4.42 -13.88
N LEU A 101 -3.67 -3.49 -14.35
CA LEU A 101 -2.45 -3.09 -13.65
C LEU A 101 -2.76 -2.31 -12.36
N ALA A 102 -3.76 -1.43 -12.38
CA ALA A 102 -4.23 -0.73 -11.19
C ALA A 102 -4.78 -1.70 -10.14
N ALA A 103 -5.62 -2.66 -10.55
CA ALA A 103 -6.13 -3.71 -9.67
C ALA A 103 -4.99 -4.58 -9.11
N GLY A 104 -4.01 -4.93 -9.95
CA GLY A 104 -2.80 -5.66 -9.54
C GLY A 104 -2.01 -4.92 -8.45
N TYR A 105 -1.80 -3.61 -8.60
CA TYR A 105 -1.17 -2.77 -7.58
C TYR A 105 -1.98 -2.76 -6.28
N LEU A 106 -3.30 -2.52 -6.34
CA LEU A 106 -4.15 -2.50 -5.14
C LEU A 106 -4.15 -3.84 -4.41
N GLY A 107 -4.32 -4.95 -5.14
CA GLY A 107 -4.27 -6.29 -4.59
C GLY A 107 -2.91 -6.60 -3.96
N SER A 108 -1.83 -6.18 -4.60
CA SER A 108 -0.49 -6.37 -4.04
C SER A 108 -0.27 -5.55 -2.76
N ARG A 109 -0.83 -4.33 -2.67
CA ARG A 109 -0.78 -3.53 -1.43
C ARG A 109 -1.55 -4.18 -0.28
N VAL A 110 -2.73 -4.73 -0.54
CA VAL A 110 -3.50 -5.48 0.47
C VAL A 110 -2.69 -6.69 0.95
N ALA A 111 -2.18 -7.50 0.02
CA ALA A 111 -1.44 -8.71 0.34
C ALA A 111 -0.11 -8.42 1.07
N PHE A 112 0.62 -7.37 0.65
CA PHE A 112 1.82 -6.88 1.32
C PHE A 112 1.53 -6.44 2.76
N ASN A 113 0.53 -5.57 2.95
CA ASN A 113 0.16 -5.06 4.27
C ASN A 113 -0.23 -6.21 5.20
N PHE A 114 -1.08 -7.12 4.73
CA PHE A 114 -1.51 -8.28 5.50
C PHE A 114 -0.33 -9.18 5.92
N THR A 115 0.50 -9.55 4.95
CA THR A 115 1.68 -10.41 5.18
C THR A 115 2.63 -9.77 6.18
N TYR A 116 2.95 -8.49 5.99
CA TYR A 116 3.92 -7.80 6.83
C TYR A 116 3.41 -7.63 8.26
N ILE A 117 2.16 -7.21 8.43
CA ILE A 117 1.62 -6.85 9.75
C ILE A 117 1.31 -8.11 10.57
N PHE A 118 0.66 -9.11 9.96
CA PHE A 118 0.07 -10.23 10.68
C PHE A 118 0.83 -11.54 10.53
N LEU A 119 1.44 -11.82 9.37
CA LEU A 119 2.08 -13.13 9.14
C LEU A 119 3.58 -13.14 9.49
N GLN A 120 4.25 -11.99 9.42
CA GLN A 120 5.70 -11.92 9.58
C GLN A 120 6.23 -12.16 11.01
N GLU A 121 5.35 -12.51 11.97
CA GLU A 121 5.79 -13.12 13.22
C GLU A 121 6.50 -14.45 12.95
N ASN A 122 6.02 -15.20 11.96
CA ASN A 122 6.79 -16.28 11.37
C ASN A 122 7.66 -15.75 10.23
N ARG A 123 8.99 -15.80 10.44
CA ARG A 123 9.97 -15.32 9.48
C ARG A 123 9.91 -16.03 8.12
N SER A 124 9.35 -17.24 8.04
CA SER A 124 9.19 -17.95 6.77
C SER A 124 8.28 -17.22 5.77
N PHE A 125 7.40 -16.33 6.23
CA PHE A 125 6.54 -15.52 5.36
C PHE A 125 7.18 -14.22 4.87
N ALA A 126 8.39 -13.87 5.32
CA ALA A 126 9.09 -12.67 4.87
C ALA A 126 9.30 -12.59 3.33
N PRO A 127 9.58 -13.70 2.61
CA PRO A 127 9.67 -13.69 1.15
C PRO A 127 8.37 -13.32 0.44
N LEU A 128 7.20 -13.69 0.98
CA LEU A 128 5.90 -13.35 0.40
C LEU A 128 5.67 -11.84 0.35
N ARG A 129 6.11 -11.14 1.41
CA ARG A 129 6.05 -9.67 1.44
C ARG A 129 6.86 -9.08 0.28
N SER A 130 8.07 -9.56 0.04
CA SER A 130 8.90 -9.10 -1.07
C SER A 130 8.27 -9.40 -2.43
N LEU A 131 7.64 -10.58 -2.59
CA LEU A 131 6.91 -10.94 -3.80
C LEU A 131 5.77 -9.94 -4.09
N PHE A 132 4.90 -9.67 -3.12
CA PHE A 132 3.81 -8.72 -3.31
C PHE A 132 4.29 -7.29 -3.55
N TRP A 133 5.39 -6.89 -2.91
CA TRP A 133 6.03 -5.61 -3.18
C TRP A 133 6.50 -5.52 -4.64
N THR A 134 7.16 -6.56 -5.15
CA THR A 134 7.62 -6.62 -6.55
C THR A 134 6.46 -6.58 -7.55
N VAL A 135 5.32 -7.20 -7.24
CA VAL A 135 4.12 -7.10 -8.10
C VAL A 135 3.62 -5.65 -8.17
N GLY A 136 3.62 -4.94 -7.04
CA GLY A 136 3.26 -3.51 -7.00
C GLY A 136 4.24 -2.66 -7.81
N LEU A 137 5.54 -2.91 -7.63
CA LEU A 137 6.62 -2.28 -8.38
C LEU A 137 6.43 -2.46 -9.90
N ALA A 138 6.27 -3.70 -10.33
CA ALA A 138 6.09 -4.04 -11.74
C ALA A 138 4.83 -3.39 -12.34
N SER A 139 3.77 -3.23 -11.56
CA SER A 139 2.50 -2.66 -12.02
C SER A 139 2.65 -1.20 -12.47
N TRP A 140 3.20 -0.33 -11.62
CA TRP A 140 3.35 1.09 -11.98
C TRP A 140 4.48 1.32 -13.01
N ILE A 141 5.55 0.51 -12.98
CA ILE A 141 6.59 0.55 -14.02
C ILE A 141 5.99 0.20 -15.39
N THR A 142 5.18 -0.86 -15.45
CA THR A 142 4.53 -1.30 -16.70
C THR A 142 3.59 -0.24 -17.25
N LEU A 143 2.86 0.47 -16.37
CA LEU A 143 2.00 1.60 -16.79
C LEU A 143 2.83 2.70 -17.45
N PHE A 144 3.96 3.10 -16.86
CA PHE A 144 4.85 4.10 -17.47
C PHE A 144 5.45 3.65 -18.81
N ILE A 145 5.95 2.42 -18.89
CA ILE A 145 6.51 1.88 -20.14
C ILE A 145 5.44 1.86 -21.24
N LYS A 146 4.22 1.41 -20.91
CA LYS A 146 3.11 1.41 -21.87
C LYS A 146 2.68 2.80 -22.30
N ALA A 147 2.72 3.78 -21.38
CA ALA A 147 2.46 5.17 -21.72
C ALA A 147 3.52 5.71 -22.68
N GLY A 148 4.81 5.49 -22.38
CA GLY A 148 5.93 5.91 -23.22
C GLY A 148 5.89 5.31 -24.62
N ASN A 149 5.55 4.03 -24.76
CA ASN A 149 5.46 3.36 -26.06
C ASN A 149 4.29 3.84 -26.95
N ARG A 150 3.39 4.68 -26.42
CA ARG A 150 2.23 5.23 -27.15
C ARG A 150 2.44 6.67 -27.58
N LEU A 151 3.45 7.34 -27.03
CA LEU A 151 3.88 8.70 -27.38
C LEU A 151 5.01 8.62 -28.40
#